data_AF-A0A4D4L628-F1
#
_entry.id   AF-A0A4D4L628-F1
#
_cell.length_a   1.000
_cell.length_b   1.000
_cell.length_c   1.000
_cell.angle_alpha   90.00
_cell.angle_beta   90.00
_cell.angle_gamma   90.00
#
_symmetry.space_group_name_H-M   'P 1'
#
loop_
_entity.id
_entity.type
_entity.pdbx_description
1 polymer ?
#
loop_
_entity_poly.entity_id
_entity_poly.type
_entity_poly.pdbx_seq_one_letter_code
_entity_poly.pdbx_strand_id
1 'polypeptide(L)'
;MSGGAKAEEQPVRGQGAAHGHRGHVRFTQHTPQPAPTPTPAIPAFFSRRPAADAADRAPAVPGAPPVPAPAARPSFVAWLRAPRSEVAPGVWTYEHKPKAPEEPDRIPGQRLLSGALISALCGWLVWSLIYYEYFGSFYLWPLYLLTPESWVEGDDKMAFVWAWRIYQVIFAGVLAVIFGRVGHWPEVWRRYVAPLFRRAWDEPTPEVAAAGRPEGDPVEWPHLRAAGAHSAADRLAADARAGAMNDVDHARIERAWQSVRAGRNSLASFTDTVLRHGAASYAHPSGARDLPVRTARHDLLAHQVRLGTAAEDSRNPYQHRGVGLALDPEVLGTSLLAVGPPGSGKTGRVVRPVVESLCLQALAGQVAVVAVGAAGPGSGRMRRSTSS
;
A
#
# COMPACT_ATOMS: atom_id res chain seq x y z
N MET A 1 53.91 27.27 34.29
CA MET A 1 54.28 26.61 33.01
C MET A 1 53.43 27.26 31.93
N SER A 2 53.93 28.37 31.36
CA SER A 2 54.35 28.46 29.94
C SER A 2 53.17 28.14 29.01
N GLY A 3 52.43 29.12 28.49
CA GLY A 3 52.85 30.09 27.47
C GLY A 3 52.20 29.65 26.14
N GLY A 4 51.70 30.48 25.23
CA GLY A 4 51.56 31.91 25.06
C GLY A 4 50.72 32.11 23.80
N ALA A 5 49.94 33.18 23.76
CA ALA A 5 49.01 33.53 22.70
C ALA A 5 49.68 34.16 21.46
N LYS A 6 48.85 34.42 20.44
CA LYS A 6 49.00 35.39 19.31
C LYS A 6 49.91 34.96 18.15
N ALA A 7 49.69 35.34 16.88
CA ALA A 7 48.73 36.25 16.24
C ALA A 7 48.60 35.94 14.74
N GLU A 8 47.40 36.20 14.22
CA GLU A 8 47.04 36.92 12.98
C GLU A 8 48.16 37.59 12.15
N GLU A 9 48.20 37.31 10.83
CA GLU A 9 48.53 38.28 9.75
C GLU A 9 48.36 37.64 8.33
N GLN A 10 47.51 38.25 7.49
CA GLN A 10 47.67 38.32 6.02
C GLN A 10 48.42 39.63 5.69
N PRO A 11 48.68 40.08 4.44
CA PRO A 11 48.79 39.45 3.09
C PRO A 11 50.08 39.92 2.34
N VAL A 12 50.55 39.25 1.27
CA VAL A 12 51.41 39.90 0.24
C VAL A 12 51.21 39.33 -1.18
N ARG A 13 51.01 40.25 -2.14
CA ARG A 13 51.06 40.08 -3.60
C ARG A 13 52.42 39.59 -4.11
N GLY A 14 52.41 38.72 -5.11
CA GLY A 14 53.56 38.47 -6.00
C GLY A 14 53.12 38.42 -7.46
N GLN A 15 53.69 39.33 -8.26
CA GLN A 15 53.54 39.45 -9.72
C GLN A 15 54.24 38.31 -10.48
N GLY A 16 53.80 38.02 -11.71
CA GLY A 16 54.56 37.15 -12.62
C GLY A 16 53.92 37.01 -14.01
N ALA A 17 54.58 37.59 -15.01
CA ALA A 17 54.12 37.87 -16.36
C ALA A 17 53.81 36.66 -17.28
N ALA A 18 53.07 37.00 -18.33
CA ALA A 18 52.68 36.21 -19.49
C ALA A 18 53.83 35.80 -20.42
N HIS A 19 53.71 34.64 -21.07
CA HIS A 19 53.99 34.43 -22.51
C HIS A 19 53.65 32.99 -22.92
N GLY A 20 53.20 32.80 -24.16
CA GLY A 20 53.49 31.54 -24.88
C GLY A 20 52.28 30.75 -25.40
N HIS A 21 51.69 31.27 -26.48
CA HIS A 21 50.74 30.60 -27.36
C HIS A 21 51.33 29.30 -27.96
N ARG A 22 50.64 28.15 -27.84
CA ARG A 22 50.85 27.01 -28.74
C ARG A 22 49.56 26.22 -28.92
N GLY A 23 49.06 26.24 -30.15
CA GLY A 23 47.81 25.61 -30.56
C GLY A 23 47.83 24.10 -30.42
N HIS A 24 46.76 23.55 -29.84
CA HIS A 24 46.45 22.13 -29.93
C HIS A 24 45.52 21.90 -31.11
N VAL A 25 46.10 21.25 -32.12
CA VAL A 25 45.46 20.72 -33.31
C VAL A 25 44.37 19.73 -32.89
N ARG A 26 43.16 20.02 -33.35
CA ARG A 26 41.95 19.21 -33.19
C ARG A 26 42.06 18.00 -34.12
N PHE A 27 42.45 16.83 -33.62
CA PHE A 27 42.34 15.57 -34.36
C PHE A 27 40.86 15.16 -34.40
N THR A 28 40.18 15.52 -35.48
CA THR A 28 38.90 14.92 -35.87
C THR A 28 39.18 13.55 -36.48
N GLN A 29 39.05 12.48 -35.69
CA GLN A 29 38.94 11.14 -36.25
C GLN A 29 37.57 11.02 -36.93
N HIS A 30 37.56 11.21 -38.24
CA HIS A 30 36.47 10.84 -39.13
C HIS A 30 36.41 9.31 -39.18
N THR A 31 35.54 8.69 -38.39
CA THR A 31 35.19 7.28 -38.55
C THR A 31 34.22 7.17 -39.73
N PRO A 32 34.52 6.41 -40.80
CA PRO A 32 33.59 6.23 -41.91
C PRO A 32 32.40 5.38 -41.45
N GLN A 33 31.20 5.93 -41.64
CA GLN A 33 29.93 5.28 -41.40
C GLN A 33 29.75 4.09 -42.38
N PRO A 34 29.50 2.85 -41.92
CA PRO A 34 29.23 1.75 -42.82
C PRO A 34 27.87 1.94 -43.50
N ALA A 35 27.86 1.74 -44.82
CA ALA A 35 26.68 1.87 -45.67
C ALA A 35 25.52 0.94 -45.22
N PRO A 36 24.25 1.38 -45.36
CA PRO A 36 23.12 0.52 -45.05
C PRO A 36 23.03 -0.63 -46.06
N THR A 37 23.02 -1.85 -45.54
CA THR A 37 22.73 -3.07 -46.31
C THR A 37 21.30 -3.03 -46.86
N PRO A 38 21.07 -3.43 -48.12
CA PRO A 38 19.74 -3.47 -48.70
C PRO A 38 18.88 -4.53 -48.02
N THR A 39 17.71 -4.13 -47.53
CA THR A 39 16.70 -4.99 -46.94
C THR A 39 16.18 -5.99 -47.97
N PRO A 40 16.18 -7.31 -47.71
CA PRO A 40 15.50 -8.25 -48.59
C PRO A 40 13.99 -8.03 -48.52
N ALA A 41 13.37 -7.84 -49.69
CA ALA A 41 11.94 -7.68 -49.87
C ALA A 41 11.19 -8.92 -49.37
N ILE A 42 10.39 -8.76 -48.33
CA ILE A 42 9.44 -9.76 -47.87
C ILE A 42 8.18 -9.64 -48.76
N PRO A 43 7.72 -10.71 -49.41
CA PRO A 43 6.56 -10.64 -50.29
C PRO A 43 5.29 -10.29 -49.50
N ALA A 44 4.52 -9.34 -50.06
CA ALA A 44 3.21 -8.96 -49.58
C ALA A 44 2.25 -10.16 -49.71
N PHE A 45 1.97 -10.84 -48.59
CA PHE A 45 0.84 -11.75 -48.52
C PHE A 45 -0.45 -10.92 -48.52
N PHE A 46 -1.07 -10.84 -49.70
CA PHE A 46 -2.45 -10.43 -49.87
C PHE A 46 -3.36 -11.39 -49.10
N SER A 47 -3.72 -11.04 -47.86
CA SER A 47 -4.88 -11.65 -47.20
C SER A 47 -6.14 -11.10 -47.88
N ARG A 48 -6.55 -11.82 -48.93
CA ARG A 48 -7.82 -11.64 -49.64
C ARG A 48 -8.97 -11.79 -48.63
N ARG A 49 -9.65 -10.68 -48.36
CA ARG A 49 -10.93 -10.62 -47.63
C ARG A 49 -11.97 -11.45 -48.39
N PRO A 50 -12.57 -12.51 -47.83
CA PRO A 50 -13.73 -13.12 -48.45
C PRO A 50 -14.93 -12.19 -48.27
N ALA A 51 -15.69 -12.07 -49.35
CA ALA A 51 -16.93 -11.33 -49.43
C ALA A 51 -17.96 -11.85 -48.41
N ALA A 52 -18.80 -10.93 -47.96
CA ALA A 52 -20.00 -11.23 -47.22
C ALA A 52 -20.95 -12.03 -48.11
N ASP A 53 -21.43 -13.16 -47.61
CA ASP A 53 -22.66 -13.79 -48.04
C ASP A 53 -23.41 -14.34 -46.83
N ALA A 54 -24.71 -14.39 -47.02
CA ALA A 54 -25.76 -14.30 -46.04
C ALA A 54 -25.97 -15.55 -45.16
N ALA A 55 -26.58 -15.25 -44.01
CA ALA A 55 -27.56 -16.08 -43.29
C ALA A 55 -27.14 -17.47 -42.80
N ASP A 56 -26.81 -17.54 -41.51
CA ASP A 56 -27.54 -18.47 -40.63
C ASP A 56 -27.63 -17.88 -39.21
N ARG A 57 -28.86 -17.55 -38.80
CA ARG A 57 -29.18 -17.12 -37.43
C ARG A 57 -29.22 -18.35 -36.53
N ALA A 58 -28.19 -18.54 -35.73
CA ALA A 58 -28.28 -19.41 -34.56
C ALA A 58 -29.25 -18.80 -33.52
N PRO A 59 -30.12 -19.60 -32.87
CA PRO A 59 -31.08 -19.08 -31.90
C PRO A 59 -30.37 -18.58 -30.64
N ALA A 60 -30.77 -17.39 -30.19
CA ALA A 60 -30.25 -16.75 -28.99
C ALA A 60 -30.62 -17.54 -27.73
N VAL A 61 -29.61 -17.89 -26.93
CA VAL A 61 -29.79 -18.44 -25.58
C VAL A 61 -30.32 -17.31 -24.68
N PRO A 62 -31.53 -17.41 -24.10
CA PRO A 62 -32.03 -16.42 -23.16
C PRO A 62 -31.40 -16.65 -21.78
N GLY A 63 -30.77 -15.63 -21.19
CA GLY A 63 -30.51 -15.64 -19.74
C GLY A 63 -29.13 -15.22 -19.22
N ALA A 64 -28.32 -14.47 -19.97
CA ALA A 64 -27.21 -13.75 -19.35
C ALA A 64 -27.70 -12.35 -18.90
N PRO A 65 -27.70 -12.02 -17.59
CA PRO A 65 -28.02 -10.67 -17.14
C PRO A 65 -27.03 -9.68 -17.77
N PRO A 66 -27.49 -8.47 -18.18
CA PRO A 66 -26.60 -7.47 -18.75
C PRO A 66 -25.51 -7.14 -17.72
N VAL A 67 -24.24 -7.35 -18.12
CA VAL A 67 -23.10 -6.83 -17.38
C VAL A 67 -23.32 -5.33 -17.21
N PRO A 68 -23.37 -4.79 -15.97
CA PRO A 68 -23.61 -3.38 -15.79
C PRO A 68 -22.51 -2.61 -16.51
N ALA A 69 -22.91 -1.69 -17.39
CA ALA A 69 -22.01 -0.74 -18.01
C ALA A 69 -21.14 -0.10 -16.91
N PRO A 70 -19.84 0.16 -17.16
CA PRO A 70 -18.98 0.79 -16.17
C PRO A 70 -19.67 2.08 -15.70
N ALA A 71 -20.02 2.12 -14.42
CA ALA A 71 -20.73 3.24 -13.82
C ALA A 71 -20.03 4.54 -14.24
N ALA A 72 -20.80 5.47 -14.82
CA ALA A 72 -20.31 6.80 -15.13
C ALA A 72 -19.60 7.36 -13.89
N ARG A 73 -18.42 7.95 -14.07
CA ARG A 73 -17.66 8.50 -12.95
C ARG A 73 -18.59 9.42 -12.14
N PRO A 74 -18.56 9.34 -10.80
CA PRO A 74 -19.33 10.27 -9.98
C PRO A 74 -18.98 11.71 -10.38
N SER A 75 -19.97 12.59 -10.34
CA SER A 75 -19.71 14.02 -10.57
C SER A 75 -18.62 14.51 -9.62
N PHE A 76 -17.84 15.49 -10.04
CA PHE A 76 -16.78 16.07 -9.21
C PHE A 76 -17.28 16.48 -7.82
N VAL A 77 -18.46 17.09 -7.76
CA VAL A 77 -19.14 17.47 -6.50
C VAL A 77 -19.42 16.26 -5.61
N ALA A 78 -19.92 15.16 -6.18
CA ALA A 78 -20.17 13.93 -5.44
C ALA A 78 -18.85 13.30 -4.93
N TRP A 79 -17.80 13.30 -5.75
CA TRP A 79 -16.48 12.84 -5.36
C TRP A 79 -15.85 13.68 -4.23
N LEU A 80 -16.06 15.00 -4.25
CA LEU A 80 -15.50 15.90 -3.25
C LEU A 80 -16.17 15.71 -1.88
N ARG A 81 -17.50 15.50 -1.87
CA ARG A 81 -18.29 15.26 -0.66
C ARG A 81 -18.22 13.84 -0.13
N ALA A 82 -17.65 12.90 -0.90
CA ALA A 82 -17.54 11.52 -0.49
C ALA A 82 -16.73 11.41 0.82
N PRO A 83 -17.20 10.62 1.80
CA PRO A 83 -16.49 10.47 3.07
C PRO A 83 -15.15 9.77 2.83
N ARG A 84 -14.10 10.29 3.46
CA ARG A 84 -12.77 9.69 3.55
C ARG A 84 -12.53 9.38 5.01
N SER A 85 -12.40 8.09 5.34
CA SER A 85 -11.96 7.71 6.68
C SER A 85 -10.44 7.72 6.69
N GLU A 86 -9.84 8.37 7.68
CA GLU A 86 -8.43 8.16 8.00
C GLU A 86 -8.30 6.73 8.56
N VAL A 87 -7.48 5.91 7.92
CA VAL A 87 -7.27 4.49 8.27
C VAL A 87 -5.76 4.22 8.18
N ALA A 88 -5.34 3.08 8.73
CA ALA A 88 -3.98 2.56 8.60
C ALA A 88 -3.40 2.72 7.17
N PRO A 89 -2.08 2.96 7.06
CA PRO A 89 -1.41 3.09 5.76
C PRO A 89 -1.73 1.95 4.79
N GLY A 90 -1.90 2.27 3.51
CA GLY A 90 -2.20 1.29 2.47
C GLY A 90 -3.67 0.90 2.29
N VAL A 91 -4.59 1.44 3.11
CA VAL A 91 -6.03 1.27 2.92
C VAL A 91 -6.60 2.38 2.03
N TRP A 92 -7.41 1.99 1.04
CA TRP A 92 -8.15 2.91 0.19
C TRP A 92 -9.24 3.63 0.99
N THR A 93 -9.13 4.95 1.12
CA THR A 93 -9.95 5.78 2.02
C THR A 93 -11.24 6.27 1.39
N TYR A 94 -11.27 6.47 0.07
CA TYR A 94 -12.45 6.98 -0.64
C TYR A 94 -13.63 5.99 -0.54
N GLU A 95 -14.74 6.46 0.06
CA GLU A 95 -15.94 5.67 0.39
C GLU A 95 -15.65 4.46 1.31
N HIS A 96 -14.54 4.51 2.04
CA HIS A 96 -14.19 3.46 2.99
C HIS A 96 -15.15 3.47 4.18
N LYS A 97 -15.74 2.30 4.47
CA LYS A 97 -16.49 2.06 5.70
C LYS A 97 -15.56 1.40 6.70
N PRO A 98 -15.20 2.09 7.81
CA PRO A 98 -14.32 1.53 8.83
C PRO A 98 -14.85 0.19 9.30
N LYS A 99 -13.99 -0.83 9.31
CA LYS A 99 -14.30 -2.07 10.00
C LYS A 99 -14.28 -1.79 11.50
N ALA A 100 -15.08 -2.53 12.27
CA ALA A 100 -15.01 -2.47 13.72
C ALA A 100 -13.55 -2.69 14.18
N PRO A 101 -13.12 -2.11 15.32
CA PRO A 101 -11.75 -2.29 15.81
C PRO A 101 -11.41 -3.76 16.07
N GLU A 102 -12.41 -4.59 16.37
CA GLU A 102 -12.27 -6.01 16.64
C GLU A 102 -13.05 -6.87 15.62
N GLU A 103 -12.51 -8.04 15.29
CA GLU A 103 -13.15 -9.00 14.38
C GLU A 103 -14.41 -9.55 15.06
N PRO A 104 -15.62 -9.35 14.50
CA PRO A 104 -16.84 -9.90 15.08
C PRO A 104 -16.72 -11.43 15.10
N ASP A 105 -16.88 -11.98 16.29
CA ASP A 105 -16.70 -13.39 16.62
C ASP A 105 -17.39 -14.32 15.61
N ARG A 106 -16.60 -14.94 14.71
CA ARG A 106 -17.11 -15.91 13.72
C ARG A 106 -17.55 -17.22 14.37
N ILE A 107 -17.05 -17.49 15.58
CA ILE A 107 -17.52 -18.53 16.49
C ILE A 107 -17.70 -17.84 17.85
N PRO A 108 -18.91 -17.86 18.45
CA PRO A 108 -19.15 -17.20 19.72
C PRO A 108 -18.13 -17.72 20.73
N GLY A 109 -17.33 -16.84 21.33
CA GLY A 109 -16.21 -17.22 22.21
C GLY A 109 -16.59 -18.23 23.29
N GLN A 110 -17.85 -18.20 23.73
CA GLN A 110 -18.45 -19.15 24.67
C GLN A 110 -18.42 -20.61 24.20
N ARG A 111 -18.60 -20.90 22.90
CA ARG A 111 -18.56 -22.28 22.35
C ARG A 111 -17.14 -22.82 22.23
N LEU A 112 -16.17 -21.95 21.97
CA LEU A 112 -14.74 -22.32 21.94
C LEU A 112 -14.19 -22.51 23.35
N LEU A 113 -14.55 -21.63 24.29
CA LEU A 113 -14.15 -21.74 25.68
C LEU A 113 -14.80 -22.95 26.37
N SER A 114 -16.07 -23.26 26.08
CA SER A 114 -16.71 -24.48 26.59
C SER A 114 -16.09 -25.74 26.00
N GLY A 115 -15.79 -25.78 24.69
CA GLY A 115 -15.07 -26.91 24.09
C GLY A 115 -13.67 -27.12 24.70
N ALA A 116 -12.91 -26.04 24.88
CA ALA A 116 -11.59 -26.09 25.51
C ALA A 116 -11.68 -26.48 26.99
N LEU A 117 -12.61 -25.91 27.76
CA LEU A 117 -12.84 -26.22 29.17
C LEU A 117 -13.30 -27.68 29.35
N ILE A 118 -14.24 -28.15 28.55
CA ILE A 118 -14.72 -29.55 28.60
C ILE A 118 -13.58 -30.50 28.28
N SER A 119 -12.78 -30.23 27.24
CA SER A 119 -11.62 -31.06 26.93
C SER A 119 -10.56 -31.07 28.04
N ALA A 120 -10.32 -29.92 28.69
CA ALA A 120 -9.41 -29.80 29.83
C ALA A 120 -9.94 -30.54 31.06
N LEU A 121 -11.24 -30.44 31.35
CA LEU A 121 -11.89 -31.17 32.44
C LEU A 121 -11.90 -32.68 32.18
N CYS A 122 -12.12 -33.12 30.94
CA CYS A 122 -11.99 -34.53 30.57
C CYS A 122 -10.56 -35.03 30.73
N GLY A 123 -9.56 -34.27 30.28
CA GLY A 123 -8.14 -34.60 30.47
C GLY A 123 -7.76 -34.65 31.95
N TRP A 124 -8.22 -33.68 32.75
CA TRP A 124 -8.05 -33.68 34.21
C TRP A 124 -8.72 -34.91 34.81
N LEU A 125 -9.96 -35.19 34.47
CA LEU A 125 -10.71 -36.33 35.01
C LEU A 125 -9.97 -37.64 34.74
N VAL A 126 -9.51 -37.85 33.50
CA VAL A 126 -8.70 -39.02 33.13
C VAL A 126 -7.42 -39.09 33.95
N TRP A 127 -6.70 -37.98 34.09
CA TRP A 127 -5.50 -37.91 34.93
C TRP A 127 -5.81 -38.25 36.40
N SER A 128 -6.89 -37.70 36.94
CA SER A 128 -7.35 -37.92 38.32
C SER A 128 -7.67 -39.39 38.56
N LEU A 129 -8.44 -40.02 37.67
CA LEU A 129 -8.79 -41.45 37.80
C LEU A 129 -7.56 -42.35 37.76
N ILE A 130 -6.56 -42.01 36.95
CA ILE A 130 -5.29 -42.75 36.88
C ILE A 130 -4.46 -42.52 38.15
N TYR A 131 -4.36 -41.27 38.61
CA TYR A 131 -3.60 -40.90 39.79
C TYR A 131 -4.15 -41.48 41.09
N TYR A 132 -5.47 -41.58 41.22
CA TYR A 132 -6.16 -42.22 42.36
C TYR A 132 -6.32 -43.75 42.20
N GLU A 133 -5.54 -44.38 41.32
CA GLU A 133 -5.50 -45.84 41.08
C GLU A 133 -6.83 -46.49 40.65
N TYR A 134 -7.79 -45.71 40.14
CA TYR A 134 -9.12 -46.20 39.77
C TYR A 134 -9.10 -47.10 38.51
N PHE A 135 -8.11 -46.90 37.63
CA PHE A 135 -7.85 -47.77 36.46
C PHE A 135 -6.83 -48.89 36.75
N GLY A 136 -6.37 -49.02 38.00
CA GLY A 136 -5.32 -49.97 38.39
C GLY A 136 -3.93 -49.61 37.85
N SER A 137 -2.96 -50.51 38.06
CA SER A 137 -1.54 -50.29 37.74
C SER A 137 -1.17 -50.53 36.27
N PHE A 138 -2.15 -50.70 35.36
CA PHE A 138 -1.90 -51.03 33.95
C PHE A 138 -1.05 -49.98 33.23
N TYR A 139 -1.24 -48.70 33.55
CA TYR A 139 -0.44 -47.62 32.96
C TYR A 139 1.01 -47.62 33.45
N LEU A 140 1.32 -48.25 34.58
CA LEU A 140 2.70 -48.35 35.10
C LEU A 140 3.48 -49.50 34.46
N TRP A 141 2.81 -50.39 33.74
CA TRP A 141 3.44 -51.55 33.13
C TRP A 141 4.62 -51.22 32.19
N PRO A 142 4.54 -50.18 31.32
CA PRO A 142 5.70 -49.76 30.53
C PRO A 142 6.86 -49.26 31.38
N LEU A 143 6.59 -48.61 32.51
CA LEU A 143 7.63 -48.16 33.42
C LEU A 143 8.30 -49.38 34.06
N TYR A 144 7.53 -50.35 34.58
CA TYR A 144 8.10 -51.57 35.17
C TYR A 144 8.91 -52.40 34.17
N LEU A 145 8.55 -52.43 32.89
CA LEU A 145 9.35 -53.07 31.85
C LEU A 145 10.67 -52.35 31.54
N LEU A 146 10.65 -51.01 31.57
CA LEU A 146 11.82 -50.20 31.22
C LEU A 146 12.78 -50.02 32.40
N THR A 147 12.32 -50.31 33.62
CA THR A 147 13.09 -50.07 34.85
C THR A 147 13.71 -51.39 35.32
N PRO A 148 15.05 -51.51 35.38
CA PRO A 148 15.71 -52.73 35.85
C PRO A 148 15.33 -53.08 37.29
N GLU A 149 15.19 -54.37 37.62
CA GLU A 149 14.88 -54.85 38.98
C GLU A 149 15.87 -54.35 40.04
N SER A 150 17.13 -54.11 39.63
CA SER A 150 18.18 -53.54 40.49
C SER A 150 17.90 -52.12 40.99
N TRP A 151 17.03 -51.35 40.33
CA TRP A 151 16.61 -50.01 40.77
C TRP A 151 15.41 -50.06 41.72
N VAL A 152 14.69 -51.19 41.74
CA VAL A 152 13.51 -51.43 42.56
C VAL A 152 13.90 -52.08 43.89
N GLU A 153 14.86 -53.03 43.87
CA GLU A 153 15.29 -53.80 45.05
C GLU A 153 16.68 -53.44 45.57
N GLY A 154 17.48 -52.66 44.82
CA GLY A 154 18.83 -52.22 45.20
C GLY A 154 18.89 -50.92 46.02
N ASP A 155 20.12 -50.52 46.40
CA ASP A 155 20.38 -49.31 47.22
C ASP A 155 20.08 -47.97 46.50
N ASP A 156 20.07 -47.96 45.16
CA ASP A 156 19.89 -46.75 44.33
C ASP A 156 18.42 -46.38 44.08
N LYS A 157 17.65 -46.25 45.16
CA LYS A 157 16.23 -45.85 45.11
C LYS A 157 15.99 -44.49 44.44
N MET A 158 17.00 -43.63 44.35
CA MET A 158 16.90 -42.32 43.70
C MET A 158 16.74 -42.42 42.18
N ALA A 159 17.36 -43.40 41.52
CA ALA A 159 17.20 -43.57 40.07
C ALA A 159 15.75 -43.92 39.71
N PHE A 160 15.11 -44.78 40.51
CA PHE A 160 13.70 -45.11 40.37
C PHE A 160 12.79 -43.88 40.56
N VAL A 161 13.08 -43.04 41.56
CA VAL A 161 12.30 -41.81 41.80
C VAL A 161 12.38 -40.87 40.59
N TRP A 162 13.56 -40.66 40.01
CA TRP A 162 13.70 -39.83 38.81
C TRP A 162 13.02 -40.43 37.59
N ALA A 163 13.15 -41.74 37.36
CA ALA A 163 12.47 -42.45 36.28
C ALA A 163 10.95 -42.31 36.39
N TRP A 164 10.40 -42.49 37.60
CA TRP A 164 8.99 -42.27 37.90
C TRP A 164 8.56 -40.82 37.60
N ARG A 165 9.33 -39.82 38.05
CA ARG A 165 9.01 -38.40 37.80
C ARG A 165 9.02 -38.06 36.31
N ILE A 166 10.01 -38.56 35.57
CA ILE A 166 10.12 -38.35 34.12
C ILE A 166 8.94 -39.01 33.40
N TYR A 167 8.62 -40.25 33.77
CA TYR A 167 7.48 -40.99 33.21
C TYR A 167 6.17 -40.23 33.41
N GLN A 168 5.93 -39.72 34.62
CA GLN A 168 4.75 -38.91 34.94
C GLN A 168 4.69 -37.62 34.10
N VAL A 169 5.80 -36.93 33.90
CA VAL A 169 5.87 -35.72 33.06
C VAL A 169 5.59 -36.05 31.59
N ILE A 170 6.16 -37.14 31.07
CA ILE A 170 5.93 -37.58 29.68
C ILE A 170 4.46 -37.96 29.49
N PHE A 171 3.90 -38.75 30.40
CA PHE A 171 2.52 -39.21 30.32
C PHE A 171 1.53 -38.04 30.42
N ALA A 172 1.76 -37.12 31.36
CA ALA A 172 1.00 -35.86 31.46
C ALA A 172 1.11 -35.04 30.17
N GLY A 173 2.30 -34.97 29.58
CA GLY A 173 2.54 -34.28 28.32
C GLY A 173 1.77 -34.90 27.15
N VAL A 174 1.76 -36.23 27.01
CA VAL A 174 0.98 -36.94 25.98
C VAL A 174 -0.51 -36.68 26.15
N LEU A 175 -1.02 -36.76 27.38
CA LEU A 175 -2.42 -36.48 27.68
C LEU A 175 -2.77 -35.02 27.33
N ALA A 176 -1.91 -34.07 27.71
CA ALA A 176 -2.07 -32.67 27.37
C ALA A 176 -2.06 -32.42 25.85
N VAL A 177 -1.25 -33.14 25.08
CA VAL A 177 -1.22 -33.04 23.61
C VAL A 177 -2.50 -33.58 22.98
N ILE A 178 -3.00 -34.74 23.42
CA ILE A 178 -4.22 -35.36 22.89
C ILE A 178 -5.43 -34.47 23.19
N PHE A 179 -5.62 -34.10 24.45
CA PHE A 179 -6.75 -33.26 24.86
C PHE A 179 -6.60 -31.82 24.37
N GLY A 180 -5.37 -31.30 24.25
CA GLY A 180 -5.07 -30.04 23.60
C GLY A 180 -5.51 -30.00 22.14
N ARG A 181 -5.27 -31.09 21.39
CA ARG A 181 -5.72 -31.21 20.00
C ARG A 181 -7.24 -31.29 19.87
N VAL A 182 -7.90 -32.08 20.71
CA VAL A 182 -9.37 -32.23 20.70
C VAL A 182 -10.08 -30.93 21.10
N GLY A 183 -9.50 -30.19 22.05
CA GLY A 183 -10.02 -28.92 22.55
C GLY A 183 -9.77 -27.70 21.66
N HIS A 184 -9.13 -27.85 20.50
CA HIS A 184 -8.69 -26.72 19.65
C HIS A 184 -7.81 -25.72 20.42
N TRP A 185 -6.97 -26.20 21.36
CA TRP A 185 -6.03 -25.35 22.10
C TRP A 185 -5.03 -24.59 21.21
N PRO A 186 -4.57 -25.10 20.05
CA PRO A 186 -3.75 -24.30 19.13
C PRO A 186 -4.46 -23.04 18.64
N GLU A 187 -5.77 -23.11 18.38
CA GLU A 187 -6.61 -21.98 18.01
C GLU A 187 -6.80 -21.02 19.18
N VAL A 188 -6.99 -21.52 20.40
CA VAL A 188 -7.09 -20.70 21.63
C VAL A 188 -5.77 -19.98 21.91
N TRP A 189 -4.64 -20.67 21.81
CA TRP A 189 -3.30 -20.08 21.99
C TRP A 189 -3.04 -19.00 20.93
N ARG A 190 -3.33 -19.29 19.67
CA ARG A 190 -3.20 -18.31 18.58
C ARG A 190 -4.15 -17.12 18.74
N ARG A 191 -5.33 -17.33 19.35
CA ARG A 191 -6.40 -16.31 19.48
C ARG A 191 -6.26 -15.42 20.70
N TYR A 192 -5.85 -15.97 21.85
CA TYR A 192 -5.82 -15.22 23.11
C TYR A 192 -4.41 -14.97 23.60
N VAL A 193 -3.54 -15.97 23.55
CA VAL A 193 -2.21 -15.86 24.17
C VAL A 193 -1.21 -15.16 23.24
N ALA A 194 -1.21 -15.49 21.95
CA ALA A 194 -0.32 -14.86 20.96
C ALA A 194 -0.49 -13.32 20.84
N PRO A 195 -1.71 -12.74 20.79
CA PRO A 195 -1.87 -11.29 20.74
C PRO A 195 -1.60 -10.59 22.09
N LEU A 196 -1.84 -11.26 23.23
CA LEU A 196 -1.45 -10.73 24.55
C LEU A 196 0.07 -10.69 24.73
N PHE A 197 0.79 -11.72 24.27
CA PHE A 197 2.24 -11.69 24.22
C PHE A 197 2.73 -10.60 23.26
N ARG A 198 2.18 -10.48 22.05
CA ARG A 198 2.59 -9.39 21.12
C ARG A 198 2.33 -7.99 21.69
N ARG A 199 1.18 -7.75 22.33
CA ARG A 199 0.90 -6.47 23.03
C ARG A 199 1.84 -6.19 24.21
N ALA A 200 2.46 -7.20 24.79
CA ALA A 200 3.48 -7.02 25.82
C ALA A 200 4.86 -6.70 25.24
N TRP A 201 5.08 -6.92 23.93
CA TRP A 201 6.34 -6.64 23.22
C TRP A 201 6.25 -5.44 22.26
N ASP A 202 5.06 -5.07 21.80
CA ASP A 202 4.81 -3.91 20.95
C ASP A 202 4.46 -2.69 21.83
N GLU A 203 5.29 -1.64 21.78
CA GLU A 203 4.94 -0.35 22.37
C GLU A 203 3.65 0.19 21.73
N PRO A 204 2.72 0.77 22.52
CA PRO A 204 1.48 1.31 21.98
C PRO A 204 1.78 2.48 21.06
N THR A 205 1.54 2.30 19.75
CA THR A 205 1.49 3.41 18.82
C THR A 205 0.26 4.25 19.16
N PRO A 206 0.41 5.57 19.41
CA PRO A 206 -0.73 6.41 19.73
C PRO A 206 -1.74 6.38 18.58
N GLU A 207 -2.97 6.03 18.94
CA GLU A 207 -4.16 6.14 18.10
C GLU A 207 -4.32 7.61 17.74
N VAL A 208 -3.93 7.96 16.51
CA VAL A 208 -4.10 9.32 15.99
C VAL A 208 -5.59 9.56 15.91
N ALA A 209 -6.06 10.38 16.86
CA ALA A 209 -7.41 10.88 16.94
C ALA A 209 -7.87 11.38 15.57
N ALA A 210 -9.05 10.91 15.15
CA ALA A 210 -9.75 11.34 13.96
C ALA A 210 -9.69 12.87 13.82
N ALA A 211 -8.85 13.35 12.90
CA ALA A 211 -8.73 14.76 12.62
C ALA A 211 -10.02 15.26 11.94
N GLY A 212 -10.43 16.45 12.35
CA GLY A 212 -11.79 16.96 12.20
C GLY A 212 -12.32 16.97 10.77
N ARG A 213 -13.59 16.55 10.65
CA ARG A 213 -14.47 16.96 9.55
C ARG A 213 -14.41 18.50 9.45
N PRO A 214 -14.05 19.10 8.31
CA PRO A 214 -14.21 20.53 8.12
C PRO A 214 -15.68 20.90 8.35
N GLU A 215 -15.98 21.90 9.18
CA GLU A 215 -17.34 22.34 9.56
C GLU A 215 -18.15 22.96 8.39
N GLY A 216 -17.82 22.68 7.13
CA GLY A 216 -18.53 23.19 5.96
C GLY A 216 -18.42 22.26 4.75
N ASP A 217 -19.34 22.42 3.80
CA ASP A 217 -19.31 21.69 2.53
C ASP A 217 -17.97 21.96 1.80
N PRO A 218 -17.17 20.93 1.47
CA PRO A 218 -15.89 21.12 0.78
C PRO A 218 -16.00 21.89 -0.55
N VAL A 219 -17.15 21.80 -1.21
CA VAL A 219 -17.44 22.48 -2.50
C VAL A 219 -17.42 24.01 -2.35
N GLU A 220 -17.65 24.49 -1.14
CA GLU A 220 -17.77 25.90 -0.78
C GLU A 220 -16.42 26.56 -0.44
N TRP A 221 -15.31 25.80 -0.50
CA TRP A 221 -13.97 26.28 -0.16
C TRP A 221 -13.91 27.05 1.18
N PRO A 222 -14.33 26.43 2.30
CA PRO A 222 -14.50 27.12 3.58
C PRO A 222 -13.21 27.80 4.08
N HIS A 223 -12.04 27.21 3.79
CA HIS A 223 -10.75 27.77 4.15
C HIS A 223 -10.39 29.05 3.36
N LEU A 224 -10.85 29.20 2.11
CA LEU A 224 -10.68 30.43 1.33
C LEU A 224 -11.57 31.54 1.90
N ARG A 225 -12.81 31.21 2.27
CA ARG A 225 -13.73 32.15 2.91
C ARG A 225 -13.23 32.61 4.27
N ALA A 226 -12.71 31.69 5.09
CA ALA A 226 -12.13 32.03 6.38
C ALA A 226 -10.94 33.02 6.27
N ALA A 227 -10.22 32.97 5.16
CA ALA A 227 -9.11 33.88 4.87
C ALA A 227 -9.52 35.15 4.10
N GLY A 228 -10.82 35.40 3.92
CA GLY A 228 -11.35 36.61 3.26
C GLY A 228 -11.42 36.56 1.73
N ALA A 229 -11.05 35.46 1.09
CA ALA A 229 -11.13 35.27 -0.37
C ALA A 229 -12.52 34.79 -0.82
N HIS A 230 -13.58 35.48 -0.36
CA HIS A 230 -14.97 35.08 -0.62
C HIS A 230 -15.31 35.02 -2.12
N SER A 231 -14.91 36.04 -2.88
CA SER A 231 -15.21 36.10 -4.32
C SER A 231 -14.51 35.00 -5.14
N ALA A 232 -13.29 34.62 -4.75
CA ALA A 232 -12.60 33.47 -5.32
C ALA A 232 -13.33 32.15 -4.98
N ALA A 233 -13.72 31.97 -3.71
CA ALA A 233 -14.47 30.80 -3.28
C ALA A 233 -15.81 30.65 -4.02
N ASP A 234 -16.55 31.75 -4.19
CA ASP A 234 -17.85 31.75 -4.89
C ASP A 234 -17.70 31.37 -6.36
N ARG A 235 -16.67 31.91 -7.04
CA ARG A 235 -16.35 31.56 -8.42
C ARG A 235 -16.00 30.07 -8.55
N LEU A 236 -15.14 29.56 -7.68
CA LEU A 236 -14.73 28.15 -7.71
C LEU A 236 -15.88 27.20 -7.39
N ALA A 237 -16.75 27.56 -6.45
CA ALA A 237 -17.95 26.79 -6.14
C ALA A 237 -18.94 26.79 -7.32
N ALA A 238 -19.08 27.92 -8.04
CA ALA A 238 -19.89 27.99 -9.26
C ALA A 238 -19.32 27.08 -10.36
N ASP A 239 -18.01 27.14 -10.62
CA ASP A 239 -17.33 26.30 -11.61
C ASP A 239 -17.44 24.80 -11.26
N ALA A 240 -17.35 24.44 -9.97
CA ALA A 240 -17.54 23.07 -9.48
C ALA A 240 -18.96 22.56 -9.74
N ARG A 241 -19.99 23.36 -9.43
CA ARG A 241 -21.40 22.98 -9.67
C ARG A 241 -21.76 22.95 -11.16
N ALA A 242 -21.12 23.79 -11.98
CA ALA A 242 -21.27 23.80 -13.44
C ALA A 242 -20.53 22.63 -14.12
N GLY A 243 -19.75 21.83 -13.38
CA GLY A 243 -18.96 20.73 -13.94
C GLY A 243 -17.72 21.16 -14.73
N ALA A 244 -17.30 22.43 -14.60
CA ALA A 244 -16.12 22.96 -15.26
C ALA A 244 -14.81 22.63 -14.51
N MET A 245 -14.91 22.18 -13.26
CA MET A 245 -13.79 21.80 -12.39
C MET A 245 -13.60 20.29 -12.33
N ASN A 246 -12.35 19.83 -12.40
CA ASN A 246 -11.97 18.44 -12.16
C ASN A 246 -11.13 18.30 -10.87
N ASP A 247 -10.82 17.06 -10.50
CA ASP A 247 -10.01 16.71 -9.33
C ASP A 247 -8.57 17.25 -9.40
N VAL A 248 -7.95 17.27 -10.58
CA VAL A 248 -6.60 17.82 -10.80
C VAL A 248 -6.59 19.33 -10.61
N ASP A 249 -7.60 20.04 -11.10
CA ASP A 249 -7.75 21.48 -10.96
C ASP A 249 -7.97 21.87 -9.50
N HIS A 250 -8.82 21.12 -8.78
CA HIS A 250 -8.97 21.29 -7.33
C HIS A 250 -7.62 21.12 -6.62
N ALA A 251 -6.88 20.05 -6.89
CA ALA A 251 -5.56 19.82 -6.30
C ALA A 251 -4.55 20.91 -6.65
N ARG A 252 -4.62 21.47 -7.87
CA ARG A 252 -3.75 22.55 -8.33
C ARG A 252 -4.04 23.88 -7.62
N ILE A 253 -5.32 24.22 -7.48
CA ILE A 253 -5.76 25.41 -6.76
C ILE A 253 -5.43 25.29 -5.27
N GLU A 254 -5.65 24.11 -4.67
CA GLU A 254 -5.26 23.84 -3.29
C GLU A 254 -3.74 24.02 -3.12
N ARG A 255 -2.92 23.49 -4.04
CA ARG A 255 -1.46 23.69 -4.00
C ARG A 255 -1.05 25.16 -4.09
N ALA A 256 -1.72 25.94 -4.94
CA ALA A 256 -1.51 27.39 -5.05
C ALA A 256 -1.90 28.11 -3.76
N TRP A 257 -3.02 27.71 -3.14
CA TRP A 257 -3.49 28.22 -1.86
C TRP A 257 -2.48 27.94 -0.72
N GLN A 258 -1.93 26.73 -0.66
CA GLN A 258 -0.88 26.41 0.33
C GLN A 258 0.37 27.29 0.15
N SER A 259 0.68 27.78 -1.06
CA SER A 259 1.75 28.75 -1.26
C SER A 259 1.40 30.16 -0.78
N VAL A 260 0.12 30.56 -0.82
CA VAL A 260 -0.36 31.79 -0.17
C VAL A 260 -0.25 31.68 1.34
N ARG A 261 -0.72 30.56 1.92
CA ARG A 261 -0.60 30.29 3.37
C ARG A 261 0.84 30.29 3.87
N ALA A 262 1.78 29.82 3.05
CA ALA A 262 3.20 29.86 3.35
C ALA A 262 3.87 31.24 3.11
N GLY A 263 3.11 32.28 2.77
CA GLY A 263 3.60 33.64 2.54
C GLY A 263 4.41 33.82 1.25
N ARG A 264 4.45 32.81 0.36
CA ARG A 264 5.20 32.89 -0.90
C ARG A 264 4.47 33.66 -1.99
N ASN A 265 3.14 33.72 -1.91
CA ASN A 265 2.26 34.43 -2.84
C ASN A 265 1.29 35.33 -2.08
N SER A 266 0.91 36.45 -2.68
CA SER A 266 -0.09 37.34 -2.06
C SER A 266 -1.52 36.83 -2.28
N LEU A 267 -2.37 37.05 -1.27
CA LEU A 267 -3.80 36.73 -1.34
C LEU A 267 -4.50 37.44 -2.50
N ALA A 268 -4.15 38.72 -2.75
CA ALA A 268 -4.75 39.51 -3.81
C ALA A 268 -4.45 38.95 -5.21
N SER A 269 -3.19 38.55 -5.46
CA SER A 269 -2.78 37.93 -6.73
C SER A 269 -3.49 36.58 -6.96
N PHE A 270 -3.64 35.80 -5.88
CA PHE A 270 -4.41 34.55 -5.94
C PHE A 270 -5.87 34.78 -6.31
N THR A 271 -6.55 35.67 -5.59
CA THR A 271 -7.96 35.99 -5.85
C THR A 271 -8.17 36.51 -7.26
N ASP A 272 -7.34 37.44 -7.73
CA ASP A 272 -7.42 37.98 -9.09
C ASP A 272 -7.20 36.89 -10.17
N THR A 273 -6.21 36.01 -9.99
CA THR A 273 -5.96 34.90 -10.92
C THR A 273 -7.16 33.95 -11.00
N VAL A 274 -7.75 33.60 -9.85
CA VAL A 274 -8.94 32.74 -9.77
C VAL A 274 -10.16 33.43 -10.39
N LEU A 275 -10.36 34.73 -10.20
CA LEU A 275 -11.47 35.44 -10.83
C LEU A 275 -11.35 35.51 -12.35
N ARG A 276 -10.13 35.64 -12.89
CA ARG A 276 -9.89 35.63 -14.35
C ARG A 276 -10.08 34.26 -14.99
N HIS A 277 -9.51 33.21 -14.38
CA HIS A 277 -9.38 31.90 -15.03
C HIS A 277 -10.25 30.80 -14.41
N GLY A 278 -10.86 31.05 -13.25
CA GLY A 278 -11.72 30.08 -12.56
C GLY A 278 -10.99 28.77 -12.24
N ALA A 279 -11.66 27.66 -12.49
CA ALA A 279 -11.11 26.31 -12.34
C ALA A 279 -9.87 26.03 -13.21
N ALA A 280 -9.63 26.78 -14.29
CA ALA A 280 -8.46 26.61 -15.14
C ALA A 280 -7.22 27.40 -14.65
N SER A 281 -7.32 28.06 -13.49
CA SER A 281 -6.21 28.81 -12.90
C SER A 281 -4.99 27.92 -12.60
N TYR A 282 -3.82 28.57 -12.52
CA TYR A 282 -2.54 27.95 -12.19
C TYR A 282 -2.09 26.80 -13.12
N ALA A 283 -2.57 26.75 -14.36
CA ALA A 283 -2.34 25.64 -15.31
C ALA A 283 -0.87 25.16 -15.37
N HIS A 284 -0.71 23.84 -15.49
CA HIS A 284 0.61 23.21 -15.66
C HIS A 284 1.27 23.66 -16.98
N PRO A 285 2.62 23.80 -17.07
CA PRO A 285 3.31 24.26 -18.28
C PRO A 285 3.00 23.46 -19.56
N SER A 286 2.58 22.20 -19.43
CA SER A 286 2.15 21.38 -20.57
C SER A 286 0.79 21.78 -21.16
N GLY A 287 0.03 22.66 -20.50
CA GLY A 287 -1.34 23.03 -20.86
C GLY A 287 -2.40 21.94 -20.62
N ALA A 288 -1.99 20.74 -20.22
CA ALA A 288 -2.90 19.64 -19.95
C ALA A 288 -3.60 19.82 -18.59
N ARG A 289 -4.94 19.71 -18.58
CA ARG A 289 -5.76 19.73 -17.35
C ARG A 289 -6.03 18.34 -16.78
N ASP A 290 -5.80 17.29 -17.56
CA ASP A 290 -5.96 15.90 -17.17
C ASP A 290 -5.09 15.00 -18.06
N LEU A 291 -4.93 13.73 -17.67
CA LEU A 291 -4.38 12.68 -18.50
C LEU A 291 -5.38 12.23 -19.58
N PRO A 292 -4.92 11.90 -20.79
CA PRO A 292 -5.79 11.48 -21.89
C PRO A 292 -6.49 10.15 -21.62
N VAL A 293 -5.86 9.28 -20.82
CA VAL A 293 -6.42 8.00 -20.39
C VAL A 293 -6.06 7.78 -18.93
N ARG A 294 -7.07 7.49 -18.12
CA ARG A 294 -6.87 7.00 -16.75
C ARG A 294 -7.29 5.54 -16.65
N THR A 295 -6.36 4.68 -16.25
CA THR A 295 -6.55 3.22 -16.15
C THR A 295 -6.86 2.76 -14.73
N ALA A 296 -6.46 3.53 -13.71
CA ALA A 296 -6.69 3.22 -12.31
C ALA A 296 -7.69 4.18 -11.66
N ARG A 297 -8.18 3.82 -10.47
CA ARG A 297 -8.97 4.72 -9.63
C ARG A 297 -8.02 5.52 -8.74
N HIS A 298 -8.14 6.84 -8.79
CA HIS A 298 -7.29 7.78 -8.05
C HIS A 298 -8.16 8.66 -7.16
N ASP A 299 -7.62 9.05 -6.02
CA ASP A 299 -8.18 10.05 -5.14
C ASP A 299 -7.10 11.09 -4.86
N LEU A 300 -7.15 12.20 -5.59
CA LEU A 300 -6.15 13.26 -5.51
C LEU A 300 -6.24 14.07 -4.20
N LEU A 301 -7.35 14.01 -3.47
CA LEU A 301 -7.43 14.62 -2.14
C LEU A 301 -6.62 13.84 -1.10
N ALA A 302 -6.67 12.50 -1.17
CA ALA A 302 -5.88 11.63 -0.31
C ALA A 302 -4.50 11.27 -0.92
N HIS A 303 -4.21 11.77 -2.13
CA HIS A 303 -3.05 11.39 -2.94
C HIS A 303 -2.93 9.87 -3.20
N GLN A 304 -4.06 9.16 -3.18
CA GLN A 304 -4.09 7.70 -3.25
C GLN A 304 -4.35 7.17 -4.66
N VAL A 305 -3.74 6.03 -5.00
CA VAL A 305 -4.11 5.18 -6.13
C VAL A 305 -4.53 3.80 -5.68
N ARG A 306 -5.69 3.33 -6.13
CA ARG A 306 -6.19 1.98 -5.82
C ARG A 306 -5.55 0.95 -6.74
N LEU A 307 -4.81 0.00 -6.15
CA LEU A 307 -4.23 -1.13 -6.89
C LEU A 307 -5.15 -2.34 -6.96
N GLY A 308 -6.01 -2.53 -5.94
CA GLY A 308 -6.89 -3.69 -5.90
C GLY A 308 -7.63 -3.81 -4.58
N THR A 309 -7.81 -5.05 -4.14
CA THR A 309 -8.38 -5.43 -2.85
C THR A 309 -7.45 -6.45 -2.21
N ALA A 310 -7.13 -6.24 -0.94
CA ALA A 310 -6.37 -7.20 -0.18
C ALA A 310 -7.17 -8.50 -0.01
N ALA A 311 -6.49 -9.64 0.03
CA ALA A 311 -7.17 -10.93 0.18
C ALA A 311 -7.85 -11.04 1.56
N GLU A 312 -9.02 -11.67 1.60
CA GLU A 312 -9.71 -12.08 2.82
C GLU A 312 -9.04 -13.34 3.41
N ASP A 313 -7.81 -13.17 3.91
CA ASP A 313 -7.00 -14.24 4.52
C ASP A 313 -6.66 -13.89 5.98
N SER A 314 -6.77 -14.89 6.87
CA SER A 314 -6.37 -14.82 8.28
C SER A 314 -4.95 -14.30 8.54
N ARG A 315 -4.02 -14.46 7.59
CA ARG A 315 -2.64 -13.95 7.67
C ARG A 315 -2.57 -12.43 7.59
N ASN A 316 -3.53 -11.79 6.93
CA ASN A 316 -3.60 -10.34 6.85
C ASN A 316 -4.19 -9.81 8.17
N PRO A 317 -3.68 -8.67 8.70
CA PRO A 317 -4.32 -8.01 9.84
C PRO A 317 -5.80 -7.74 9.54
N TYR A 318 -6.67 -7.86 10.54
CA TYR A 318 -8.13 -7.78 10.34
C TYR A 318 -8.57 -6.50 9.60
N GLN A 319 -7.97 -5.36 9.94
CA GLN A 319 -8.22 -4.06 9.30
C GLN A 319 -7.89 -4.04 7.80
N HIS A 320 -7.04 -4.96 7.32
CA HIS A 320 -6.59 -5.04 5.93
C HIS A 320 -7.26 -6.17 5.13
N ARG A 321 -8.09 -7.02 5.73
CA ARG A 321 -8.71 -8.13 5.00
C ARG A 321 -9.81 -7.60 4.07
N GLY A 322 -9.80 -7.95 2.79
CA GLY A 322 -10.83 -7.58 1.79
C GLY A 322 -11.06 -6.09 1.55
N VAL A 323 -10.27 -5.20 2.18
CA VAL A 323 -10.36 -3.77 1.96
C VAL A 323 -9.63 -3.39 0.66
N GLY A 324 -9.97 -2.23 0.10
CA GLY A 324 -9.25 -1.70 -1.06
C GLY A 324 -7.80 -1.41 -0.68
N LEU A 325 -6.86 -1.91 -1.49
CA LEU A 325 -5.43 -1.63 -1.34
C LEU A 325 -5.09 -0.35 -2.11
N ALA A 326 -4.48 0.60 -1.43
CA ALA A 326 -4.05 1.88 -1.97
C ALA A 326 -2.56 2.12 -1.78
N LEU A 327 -1.98 2.94 -2.64
CA LEU A 327 -0.67 3.55 -2.42
C LEU A 327 -0.82 5.07 -2.38
N ASP A 328 -0.18 5.69 -1.40
CA ASP A 328 -0.08 7.13 -1.18
C ASP A 328 1.42 7.55 -1.17
N PRO A 329 1.73 8.86 -1.19
CA PRO A 329 3.10 9.35 -1.19
C PRO A 329 3.91 8.97 0.05
N GLU A 330 3.29 8.75 1.22
CA GLU A 330 4.01 8.35 2.43
C GLU A 330 4.54 6.93 2.29
N VAL A 331 3.70 6.02 1.80
CA VAL A 331 4.13 4.63 1.50
C VAL A 331 5.14 4.63 0.35
N LEU A 332 4.88 5.37 -0.73
CA LEU A 332 5.78 5.43 -1.89
C LEU A 332 7.14 6.08 -1.57
N GLY A 333 7.20 6.96 -0.56
CA GLY A 333 8.43 7.56 -0.07
C GLY A 333 9.45 6.54 0.45
N THR A 334 8.98 5.34 0.83
CA THR A 334 9.84 4.24 1.31
C THR A 334 10.36 3.31 0.21
N SER A 335 10.08 3.63 -1.07
CA SER A 335 10.32 2.79 -2.26
C SER A 335 9.32 1.65 -2.45
N LEU A 336 9.12 1.23 -3.71
CA LEU A 336 8.24 0.13 -4.09
C LEU A 336 8.99 -0.87 -4.97
N LEU A 337 8.98 -2.15 -4.59
CA LEU A 337 9.56 -3.24 -5.37
C LEU A 337 8.48 -4.28 -5.71
N ALA A 338 8.26 -4.51 -7.00
CA ALA A 338 7.31 -5.51 -7.50
C ALA A 338 8.05 -6.67 -8.18
N VAL A 339 8.09 -7.84 -7.52
CA VAL A 339 8.74 -9.05 -8.03
C VAL A 339 7.70 -10.09 -8.44
N GLY A 340 7.93 -10.79 -9.55
CA GLY A 340 7.10 -11.91 -9.94
C GLY A 340 7.43 -12.45 -11.33
N PRO A 341 6.87 -13.61 -11.72
CA PRO A 341 7.12 -14.25 -13.01
C PRO A 341 6.81 -13.34 -14.21
N PRO A 342 7.40 -13.59 -15.40
CA PRO A 342 7.00 -12.88 -16.62
C PRO A 342 5.49 -13.07 -16.88
N GLY A 343 4.82 -12.03 -17.38
CA GLY A 343 3.38 -12.06 -17.63
C GLY A 343 2.48 -11.88 -16.39
N SER A 344 3.03 -11.77 -15.17
CA SER A 344 2.22 -11.59 -13.95
C SER A 344 1.50 -10.24 -13.82
N GLY A 345 1.63 -9.36 -14.82
CA GLY A 345 0.92 -8.08 -14.87
C GLY A 345 1.57 -6.94 -14.06
N LYS A 346 2.82 -7.07 -13.59
CA LYS A 346 3.55 -6.03 -12.82
C LYS A 346 3.42 -4.62 -13.45
N THR A 347 3.70 -4.52 -14.74
CA THR A 347 3.65 -3.24 -15.46
C THR A 347 2.23 -2.68 -15.54
N GLY A 348 1.25 -3.52 -15.88
CA GLY A 348 -0.14 -3.07 -16.09
C GLY A 348 -0.91 -2.82 -14.79
N ARG A 349 -0.64 -3.59 -13.73
CA ARG A 349 -1.42 -3.58 -12.48
C ARG A 349 -0.76 -2.79 -11.35
N VAL A 350 0.55 -2.54 -11.42
CA VAL A 350 1.28 -1.82 -10.36
C VAL A 350 1.96 -0.58 -10.91
N VAL A 351 2.90 -0.76 -11.84
CA VAL A 351 3.74 0.36 -12.33
C VAL A 351 2.91 1.43 -13.04
N ARG A 352 2.02 1.03 -13.95
CA ARG A 352 1.20 1.98 -14.72
C ARG A 352 0.25 2.79 -13.84
N PRO A 353 -0.53 2.20 -12.91
CA PRO A 353 -1.32 2.97 -11.93
C PRO A 353 -0.49 3.95 -11.10
N VAL A 354 0.68 3.54 -10.61
CA VAL A 354 1.56 4.40 -9.79
C VAL A 354 2.09 5.58 -10.61
N VAL A 355 2.62 5.33 -11.80
CA VAL A 355 3.10 6.38 -12.70
C VAL A 355 1.95 7.31 -13.09
N GLU A 356 0.77 6.77 -13.36
CA GLU A 356 -0.43 7.55 -13.66
C GLU A 356 -0.80 8.49 -12.50
N SER A 357 -0.78 8.00 -11.25
CA SER A 357 -1.04 8.82 -10.05
C SER A 357 0.00 9.94 -9.89
N LEU A 358 1.28 9.61 -10.04
CA LEU A 358 2.37 10.60 -9.96
C LEU A 358 2.28 11.64 -11.08
N CYS A 359 1.87 11.25 -12.30
CA CYS A 359 1.63 12.19 -13.38
C CYS A 359 0.44 13.13 -13.09
N LEU A 360 -0.65 12.63 -12.49
CA LEU A 360 -1.76 13.49 -12.07
C LEU A 360 -1.33 14.50 -10.98
N GLN A 361 -0.55 14.06 -10.01
CA GLN A 361 0.03 14.93 -8.98
C GLN A 361 1.02 15.95 -9.58
N ALA A 362 1.76 15.56 -10.63
CA ALA A 362 2.62 16.48 -11.37
C ALA A 362 1.82 17.55 -12.13
N LEU A 363 0.70 17.18 -12.75
CA LEU A 363 -0.23 18.15 -13.37
C LEU A 363 -0.88 19.10 -12.35
N ALA A 364 -0.97 18.70 -11.08
CA ALA A 364 -1.37 19.55 -9.97
C ALA A 364 -0.20 20.38 -9.37
N GLY A 365 1.01 20.26 -9.93
CA GLY A 365 2.19 20.99 -9.47
C GLY A 365 2.74 20.53 -8.12
N GLN A 366 2.47 19.28 -7.73
CA GLN A 366 2.87 18.75 -6.43
C GLN A 366 4.15 17.93 -6.46
N VAL A 367 4.39 17.17 -7.53
CA VAL A 367 5.56 16.29 -7.68
C VAL A 367 6.18 16.41 -9.07
N ALA A 368 7.43 15.97 -9.18
CA ALA A 368 8.08 15.71 -10.46
C ALA A 368 8.29 14.20 -10.61
N VAL A 369 8.00 13.65 -11.79
CA VAL A 369 8.10 12.20 -12.04
C VAL A 369 8.93 11.93 -13.28
N VAL A 370 9.82 10.93 -13.18
CA VAL A 370 10.59 10.39 -14.29
C VAL A 370 10.27 8.90 -14.37
N ALA A 371 9.69 8.46 -15.49
CA ALA A 371 9.39 7.06 -15.74
C ALA A 371 10.35 6.52 -16.82
N VAL A 372 11.07 5.44 -16.50
CA VAL A 372 11.97 4.75 -17.42
C VAL A 372 11.41 3.37 -17.72
N GLY A 373 11.29 3.02 -19.00
CA GLY A 373 10.74 1.73 -19.42
C GLY A 373 11.25 1.31 -20.79
N ALA A 374 11.24 -0.01 -21.04
CA ALA A 374 11.53 -0.56 -22.36
C ALA A 374 10.47 -0.10 -23.37
N ALA A 375 10.89 0.22 -24.60
CA ALA A 375 9.99 0.64 -25.67
C ALA A 375 9.00 -0.51 -25.99
N GLY A 376 7.76 -0.35 -25.52
CA GLY A 376 6.65 -1.26 -25.78
C GLY A 376 5.46 -0.51 -26.36
N PRO A 377 4.51 -1.20 -27.02
CA PRO A 377 3.35 -0.59 -27.65
C PRO A 377 2.43 0.00 -26.58
N GLY A 378 2.67 1.27 -26.21
CA GLY A 378 1.97 1.94 -25.11
C GLY A 378 2.78 3.08 -24.46
N SER A 379 4.08 3.16 -24.69
CA SER A 379 4.85 4.37 -24.42
C SER A 379 4.53 5.40 -25.50
N GLY A 380 3.58 6.29 -25.19
CA GLY A 380 3.25 7.43 -26.03
C GLY A 380 4.53 8.14 -26.48
N ARG A 381 4.64 8.33 -27.79
CA ARG A 381 5.73 9.03 -28.47
C ARG A 381 5.82 10.46 -27.92
N MET A 382 6.58 10.66 -26.86
CA MET A 382 6.93 11.99 -26.36
C MET A 382 7.92 12.58 -27.37
N ARG A 383 7.40 13.44 -28.25
CA ARG A 383 8.16 14.18 -29.26
C ARG A 383 9.29 14.92 -28.54
N ARG A 384 10.54 14.62 -28.92
CA ARG A 384 11.69 15.49 -28.60
C ARG A 384 11.46 16.81 -29.35
N SER A 385 11.31 17.92 -28.64
CA SER A 385 11.63 19.22 -29.22
C SER A 385 13.14 19.41 -29.09
N THR A 386 13.87 19.11 -30.15
CA THR A 386 15.21 19.68 -30.34
C THR A 386 15.00 21.13 -30.78
N SER A 387 15.38 22.07 -29.93
CA SER A 387 15.60 23.46 -30.33
C SER A 387 16.82 23.52 -31.25
N SER A 388 16.62 24.00 -32.47
CA SER A 388 17.60 24.80 -33.19
C SER A 388 17.13 26.24 -33.19
#